data_AF-A0A7X4ANB7-F1
#
_entry.id   AF-A0A7X4ANB7-F1
#
_cell.length_a   1.000
_cell.length_b   1.000
_cell.length_c   1.000
_cell.angle_alpha   90.00
_cell.angle_beta   90.00
_cell.angle_gamma   90.00
#
_symmetry.space_group_name_H-M   'P 1'
#
loop_
_entity.id
_entity.type
_entity.pdbx_description
1 polymer ?
#
loop_
_entity_poly.entity_id
_entity_poly.type
_entity_poly.pdbx_seq_one_letter_code
_entity_poly.pdbx_strand_id
1 'polypeptide(L)' 'MKIILDGKAIKLSRIKSVDRIGGRVAIIRFKTGKFIPVLCGIRFPEKGFVSYKGSYEELKEFIDKHI' A
#
# COMPACT_ATOMS: atom_id res chain seq x y z
N MET A 1 9.67 -6.54 -9.51
CA MET A 1 8.21 -6.45 -9.39
C MET A 1 7.79 -5.04 -8.97
N LYS A 2 6.62 -4.54 -9.42
CA LYS A 2 6.04 -3.25 -9.01
C LYS A 2 4.56 -3.43 -8.66
N ILE A 3 4.06 -2.70 -7.67
CA ILE A 3 2.62 -2.56 -7.42
C ILE A 3 2.14 -1.21 -7.98
N ILE A 4 0.95 -1.19 -8.56
CA ILE A 4 0.31 0.05 -9.02
C ILE A 4 -0.71 0.46 -7.95
N LEU A 5 -0.47 1.59 -7.31
CA LEU A 5 -1.41 2.21 -6.38
C LEU A 5 -1.79 3.58 -6.94
N ASP A 6 -3.07 3.78 -7.24
CA ASP A 6 -3.59 5.05 -7.76
C ASP A 6 -2.81 5.59 -8.97
N GLY A 7 -2.54 4.73 -9.96
CA GLY A 7 -1.75 5.07 -11.15
C GLY A 7 -0.24 5.25 -10.91
N LYS A 8 0.24 5.18 -9.66
CA LYS A 8 1.67 5.27 -9.34
C LYS A 8 2.28 3.88 -9.22
N ALA A 9 3.34 3.65 -9.99
CA ALA A 9 4.10 2.40 -9.92
C ALA A 9 5.14 2.46 -8.79
N ILE A 10 4.98 1.61 -7.78
CA ILE A 10 5.86 1.50 -6.62
C ILE A 10 6.68 0.22 -6.74
N LYS A 11 8.01 0.36 -6.65
CA LYS A 11 8.91 -0.80 -6.63
C LYS A 11 8.82 -1.51 -5.28
N LEU A 12 8.47 -2.80 -5.29
CA LEU A 12 8.34 -3.62 -4.08
C LEU A 12 9.66 -3.71 -3.30
N SER A 13 10.81 -3.73 -3.98
CA SER A 13 12.14 -3.76 -3.34
C SER A 13 12.44 -2.56 -2.43
N ARG A 14 11.71 -1.45 -2.58
CA ARG A 14 11.81 -0.25 -1.74
C ARG A 14 10.95 -0.34 -0.48
N ILE A 15 9.99 -1.26 -0.44
CA ILE A 15 9.09 -1.47 0.69
C ILE A 15 9.85 -2.21 1.79
N LYS A 16 9.59 -1.81 3.04
CA LYS A 16 10.10 -2.45 4.25
C LYS A 16 9.00 -3.26 4.93
N SER A 17 7.81 -2.68 5.06
CA SER A 17 6.65 -3.33 5.69
C SER A 17 5.35 -2.68 5.23
N VAL A 18 4.25 -3.38 5.48
CA VAL A 18 2.89 -2.84 5.35
C VAL A 18 2.10 -3.13 6.63
N ASP A 19 1.62 -2.06 7.27
CA ASP A 19 0.99 -2.11 8.58
C ASP A 19 -0.45 -1.62 8.50
N ARG A 20 -1.39 -2.28 9.18
CA ARG A 20 -2.78 -1.79 9.29
C ARG A 20 -2.86 -0.74 10.39
N ILE A 21 -3.42 0.43 10.10
CA ILE A 21 -3.60 1.52 11.07
C ILE A 21 -5.06 1.88 11.33
N GLY A 22 -5.99 1.32 10.57
CA GLY A 22 -7.42 1.49 10.77
C GLY A 22 -8.23 0.44 10.03
N GLY A 23 -9.56 0.52 10.09
CA GLY A 23 -10.43 -0.47 9.46
C GLY A 23 -10.15 -0.66 7.96
N ARG A 24 -9.90 0.44 7.26
CA ARG A 24 -9.60 0.48 5.81
C ARG A 24 -8.26 1.09 5.45
N VAL A 25 -7.45 1.49 6.43
CA VAL A 25 -6.21 2.24 6.17
C VAL A 25 -5.00 1.36 6.49
N ALA A 26 -4.11 1.26 5.52
CA ALA A 26 -2.80 0.63 5.65
C ALA A 26 -1.69 1.68 5.45
N ILE A 27 -0.53 1.48 6.05
CA ILE A 27 0.68 2.26 5.79
C ILE A 27 1.69 1.35 5.12
N ILE A 28 2.16 1.74 3.94
CA ILE A 28 3.36 1.14 3.35
C ILE A 28 4.56 1.97 3.81
N ARG A 29 5.48 1.32 4.53
CA ARG A 29 6.75 1.89 4.95
C ARG A 29 7.84 1.54 3.96
N PHE A 30 8.63 2.52 3.55
CA PHE A 30 9.78 2.31 2.68
C PHE A 30 11.06 2.16 3.49
N LYS A 31 12.05 1.47 2.91
CA LYS A 31 13.41 1.34 3.48
C LYS A 31 14.08 2.69 3.74
N THR A 32 13.67 3.74 3.03
CA THR A 32 14.15 5.12 3.22
C THR A 32 13.55 5.84 4.43
N GLY A 33 12.67 5.20 5.21
CA GLY A 33 11.94 5.82 6.33
C GLY A 33 10.70 6.63 5.91
N LYS A 34 10.47 6.83 4.60
CA LYS A 34 9.24 7.43 4.08
C LYS A 34 8.08 6.45 4.21
N PHE A 35 6.86 6.95 4.24
CA PHE A 35 5.65 6.12 4.23
C PHE A 35 4.57 6.72 3.33
N ILE A 36 3.65 5.87 2.89
CA ILE A 36 2.42 6.30 2.22
C ILE A 36 1.22 5.62 2.88
N PRO A 37 0.14 6.39 3.14
CA PRO A 37 -1.11 5.80 3.57
C PRO A 37 -1.90 5.29 2.36
N VAL A 38 -2.45 4.09 2.50
CA VAL A 38 -3.20 3.36 1.48
C VAL A 38 -4.61 3.09 2.00
N LEU A 39 -5.62 3.54 1.28
CA LEU A 39 -7.02 3.18 1.51
C LEU A 39 -7.34 1.88 0.79
N CYS A 40 -7.61 0.83 1.53
CA CYS A 40 -7.98 -0.49 1.03
C CYS A 40 -9.51 -0.58 0.86
N GLY A 41 -9.95 -1.33 -0.14
CA GLY A 41 -11.36 -1.52 -0.48
C GLY A 41 -12.04 -0.29 -1.08
N ILE A 42 -11.26 0.70 -1.52
CA ILE A 42 -11.75 1.95 -2.10
C ILE A 42 -11.22 2.11 -3.52
N ARG A 43 -12.10 2.55 -4.43
CA ARG A 43 -11.77 2.78 -5.84
C ARG A 43 -11.37 4.23 -6.13
N PHE A 44 -11.82 5.17 -5.30
CA PHE A 44 -11.58 6.60 -5.48
C PHE A 44 -10.73 7.16 -4.32
N PRO A 45 -9.56 7.72 -4.59
CA PRO A 45 -8.69 8.26 -3.55
C PRO A 45 -9.32 9.48 -2.87
N GLU A 46 -9.26 9.50 -1.54
CA GLU A 46 -9.43 10.73 -0.77
C GLU A 46 -8.13 11.54 -0.81
N LYS A 47 -8.24 12.88 -0.69
CA LYS A 47 -7.07 13.77 -0.75
C LYS A 47 -6.00 13.31 0.26
N GLY A 48 -4.82 12.96 -0.23
CA GLY A 48 -3.67 12.56 0.58
C GLY A 48 -3.46 11.04 0.74
N PHE A 49 -4.36 10.21 0.22
CA PHE A 49 -4.26 8.75 0.26
C PHE A 49 -4.10 8.17 -1.15
N VAL A 50 -3.34 7.07 -1.26
CA VAL A 50 -3.43 6.23 -2.46
C VAL A 50 -4.48 5.15 -2.23
N SER A 51 -5.21 4.78 -3.28
CA SER A 51 -6.23 3.73 -3.19
C SER A 51 -5.70 2.37 -3.63
N TYR A 52 -6.14 1.33 -2.93
CA TYR A 52 -6.01 -0.06 -3.33
C TYR A 52 -7.40 -0.68 -3.38
N LYS A 53 -7.74 -1.28 -4.51
CA LYS A 53 -9.09 -1.84 -4.77
C LYS A 53 -9.39 -3.04 -3.85
N GLY A 54 -8.38 -3.85 -3.53
CA GLY A 54 -8.52 -5.01 -2.68
C GLY A 54 -8.51 -4.69 -1.18
N SER A 55 -8.67 -5.71 -0.36
CA SER A 55 -8.57 -5.65 1.10
C SER A 55 -7.15 -5.37 1.58
N TYR A 56 -7.00 -5.11 2.88
CA TYR A 56 -5.69 -5.01 3.50
C TYR A 56 -4.94 -6.33 3.41
N GLU A 57 -5.65 -7.44 3.59
CA GLU A 57 -5.13 -8.79 3.59
C GLU A 57 -4.58 -9.17 2.21
N GLU A 58 -5.30 -8.82 1.13
CA GLU A 58 -4.82 -8.98 -0.25
C GLU A 58 -3.57 -8.12 -0.52
N LEU A 59 -3.56 -6.87 -0.06
CA LEU A 59 -2.40 -5.98 -0.19
C LEU A 59 -1.19 -6.54 0.56
N LYS A 60 -1.39 -7.03 1.78
CA LYS A 60 -0.34 -7.59 2.63
C LYS A 60 0.23 -8.86 2.03
N GLU A 61 -0.63 -9.79 1.62
CA GLU A 61 -0.18 -11.03 0.99
C GLU A 61 0.60 -10.75 -0.30
N PHE A 62 0.13 -9.81 -1.12
CA PHE A 62 0.84 -9.40 -2.33
C PHE A 62 2.23 -8.83 -2.01
N ILE A 63 2.34 -7.95 -1.01
CA ILE A 63 3.62 -7.36 -0.62
C ILE A 63 4.55 -8.42 -0.01
N ASP A 64 4.07 -9.20 0.96
CA ASP A 64 4.85 -10.22 1.67
C ASP A 64 5.39 -11.31 0.74
N LYS A 65 4.65 -11.69 -0.31
CA LYS A 65 5.14 -12.64 -1.34
C LYS A 65 6.34 -12.12 -2.15
N HIS A 66 6.66 -10.84 -2.06
CA HIS A 66 7.62 -10.18 -2.96
C HIS A 66 8.66 -9.28 -2.29
N ILE A 67 8.70 -9.22 -0.95
CA ILE A 67 9.71 -8.45 -0.18
C ILE A 67 10.71 -9.36 0.53
#